data_AF-A0A259EBH9-F1
#
_entry.id   AF-A0A259EBH9-F1
#
_cell.length_a   1.000
_cell.length_b   1.000
_cell.length_c   1.000
_cell.angle_alpha   90.00
_cell.angle_beta   90.00
_cell.angle_gamma   90.00
#
_symmetry.space_group_name_H-M   'P 1'
#
loop_
_entity.id
_entity.type
_entity.pdbx_description
1 polymer ?
#
loop_
_entity_poly.entity_id
_entity_poly.type
_entity_poly.pdbx_seq_one_letter_code
_entity_poly.pdbx_strand_id
1 'polypeptide(L)'
;MIRFLAAAAMAITLVACSSPGLPSAPPAGKAALPEAPPPPLVADDAIVCPADVKACPDGSFVSRNPDQGCAFARCPGETQQ
;
A
#
# COMPACT_ATOMS: atom_id res chain seq x y z
N MET A 1 -54.10 -6.19 -15.02
CA MET A 1 -53.46 -5.23 -15.94
C MET A 1 -52.62 -4.28 -15.12
N ILE A 2 -51.32 -4.51 -14.97
CA ILE A 2 -50.31 -3.46 -14.75
C ILE A 2 -48.95 -4.17 -14.72
N ARG A 3 -48.28 -4.07 -15.87
CA ARG A 3 -46.89 -3.65 -15.98
C ARG A 3 -45.85 -4.62 -15.41
N PHE A 4 -45.63 -5.68 -16.19
CA PHE A 4 -44.36 -6.39 -16.39
C PHE A 4 -43.23 -5.45 -16.93
N LEU A 5 -43.08 -4.26 -16.34
CA LEU A 5 -42.13 -3.22 -16.77
C LEU A 5 -41.18 -2.86 -15.63
N ALA A 6 -40.53 -3.87 -15.06
CA ALA A 6 -39.27 -3.65 -14.33
C ALA A 6 -38.19 -4.68 -14.72
N ALA A 7 -38.49 -5.58 -15.65
CA ALA A 7 -37.52 -6.45 -16.30
C ALA A 7 -36.91 -5.73 -17.51
N ALA A 8 -36.12 -4.67 -17.28
CA ALA A 8 -35.24 -4.09 -18.30
C ALA A 8 -34.29 -2.99 -17.79
N ALA A 9 -34.48 -2.46 -16.57
CA ALA A 9 -33.67 -1.34 -16.09
C ALA A 9 -32.41 -1.78 -15.32
N MET A 10 -32.27 -3.06 -14.99
CA MET A 10 -31.11 -3.61 -14.27
C MET A 10 -30.12 -4.26 -15.24
N ALA A 11 -29.77 -3.58 -16.33
CA ALA A 11 -28.81 -4.10 -17.33
C ALA A 11 -27.92 -3.04 -18.02
N ILE A 12 -27.94 -1.76 -17.60
CA ILE A 12 -27.18 -0.68 -18.24
C ILE A 12 -26.85 0.33 -17.12
N THR A 13 -25.70 0.34 -16.43
CA THR A 13 -24.36 0.69 -16.92
C THR A 13 -23.28 0.20 -15.92
N LEU A 14 -22.88 -1.07 -15.99
CA LEU A 14 -21.53 -1.44 -15.56
C LEU A 14 -20.57 -1.02 -16.67
N VAL A 15 -20.33 0.30 -16.80
CA VAL A 15 -19.17 0.79 -17.54
C VAL A 15 -17.98 0.36 -16.70
N ALA A 16 -17.40 -0.77 -17.08
CA ALA A 16 -16.10 -1.21 -16.64
C ALA A 16 -15.14 -0.01 -16.74
N CYS A 17 -14.38 0.25 -15.69
CA CYS A 17 -13.14 1.01 -15.79
C CYS A 17 -12.21 0.25 -16.75
N SER A 18 -12.43 0.42 -18.05
CA SER A 18 -11.47 0.06 -19.07
C SER A 18 -10.49 1.22 -19.18
N SER A 19 -9.62 1.34 -18.17
CA SER A 19 -8.36 2.05 -18.36
C SER A 19 -7.49 1.11 -19.19
N PRO A 20 -7.29 1.36 -20.50
CA PRO A 20 -6.21 0.67 -21.19
C PRO A 20 -4.96 1.02 -20.39
N GLY A 21 -4.37 0.00 -19.77
CA GLY A 21 -3.07 0.10 -19.15
C GLY A 21 -2.15 0.72 -20.18
N LEU A 22 -1.79 1.98 -19.94
CA LEU A 22 -0.68 2.58 -20.62
C LEU A 22 0.50 1.68 -20.25
N PRO A 23 1.23 1.07 -21.20
CA PRO A 23 2.52 0.53 -20.86
C PRO A 23 3.26 1.70 -20.22
N SER A 24 3.62 1.53 -18.94
CA SER A 24 4.60 2.35 -18.28
C SER A 24 5.92 2.12 -19.01
N ALA A 25 6.04 2.69 -20.21
CA ALA A 25 7.31 2.91 -20.84
C ALA A 25 8.11 3.72 -19.80
N PRO A 26 9.27 3.23 -19.35
CA PRO A 26 10.16 4.08 -18.58
C PRO A 26 10.42 5.33 -19.41
N PRO A 27 10.53 6.53 -18.79
CA PRO A 27 10.87 7.73 -19.55
C PRO A 27 12.19 7.48 -20.28
N ALA A 28 12.09 7.25 -21.59
CA ALA A 28 13.18 7.36 -22.55
C ALA A 28 13.55 8.85 -22.57
N GLY A 29 14.31 9.26 -21.57
CA GLY A 29 14.44 10.67 -21.19
C GLY A 29 14.80 10.89 -19.72
N LYS A 30 15.38 9.90 -19.02
CA LYS A 30 16.37 10.26 -18.02
C LYS A 30 17.62 10.59 -18.83
N ALA A 31 17.86 11.87 -19.08
CA ALA A 31 19.24 12.30 -19.21
C ALA A 31 19.96 11.64 -18.02
N ALA A 32 20.92 10.77 -18.32
CA ALA A 32 21.67 10.08 -17.29
C ALA A 32 22.28 11.18 -16.41
N LEU A 33 21.69 11.39 -15.23
CA LEU A 33 22.47 11.96 -14.15
C LEU A 33 23.69 11.03 -14.02
N PRO A 34 24.88 11.58 -13.71
CA PRO A 34 26.00 10.75 -13.33
C PRO A 34 25.49 9.73 -12.32
N GLU A 35 25.75 8.44 -12.61
CA GLU A 35 25.32 7.32 -11.78
C GLU A 35 25.60 7.72 -10.33
N ALA A 36 24.54 7.85 -9.53
CA ALA A 36 24.72 8.13 -8.12
C ALA A 36 25.67 7.06 -7.58
N PRO A 37 26.64 7.41 -6.72
CA PRO A 37 27.52 6.41 -6.14
C PRO A 37 26.67 5.23 -5.65
N PRO A 38 27.11 3.98 -5.91
CA PRO A 38 26.33 2.81 -5.53
C PRO A 38 25.92 2.98 -4.08
N PRO A 39 24.65 2.70 -3.72
CA PRO A 39 24.18 2.85 -2.36
C PRO A 39 25.21 2.16 -1.45
N PRO A 40 25.67 2.81 -0.36
CA PRO A 40 26.57 2.16 0.56
C PRO A 40 25.95 0.81 0.89
N LEU A 41 26.78 -0.23 0.92
CA LEU A 41 26.38 -1.60 1.23
C LEU A 41 25.78 -1.62 2.64
N VAL A 42 24.53 -1.18 2.77
CA VAL A 42 23.65 -1.54 3.86
C VAL A 42 23.63 -3.05 3.79
N ALA A 43 23.99 -3.71 4.90
CA ALA A 43 23.94 -5.17 4.96
C ALA A 43 22.60 -5.60 4.37
N ASP A 44 22.66 -6.47 3.36
CA ASP A 44 21.53 -6.89 2.50
C ASP A 44 20.38 -7.50 3.34
N ASP A 45 20.63 -7.75 4.62
CA ASP A 45 19.74 -8.32 5.62
C ASP A 45 18.93 -7.28 6.44
N ALA A 46 19.12 -5.96 6.22
CA ALA A 46 18.35 -4.95 6.95
C ALA A 46 16.91 -4.84 6.42
N ILE A 47 15.97 -5.49 7.10
CA ILE A 47 14.53 -5.39 6.78
C ILE A 47 14.05 -3.96 7.02
N VAL A 48 13.66 -3.27 5.95
CA VAL A 48 13.02 -1.94 6.02
C VAL A 48 11.51 -2.12 6.09
N CYS A 49 10.91 -1.69 7.19
CA CYS A 49 9.46 -1.71 7.37
C CYS A 49 8.80 -0.41 6.88
N PRO A 50 7.50 -0.48 6.49
CA PRO A 50 6.71 0.72 6.32
C PRO A 50 6.73 1.61 7.58
N ALA A 51 6.70 2.93 7.39
CA ALA A 51 6.82 3.93 8.46
C ALA A 51 5.47 4.32 9.09
N ASP A 52 4.44 3.49 8.94
CA ASP A 52 3.13 3.70 9.56
C ASP A 52 3.18 3.43 11.07
N VAL A 53 2.25 4.07 11.78
CA VAL A 53 2.11 3.99 13.23
C VAL A 53 0.73 3.50 13.61
N LYS A 54 0.64 2.77 14.72
CA LYS A 54 -0.61 2.37 15.35
C LYS A 54 -0.81 3.20 16.61
N ALA A 55 -1.96 3.86 16.73
CA ALA A 55 -2.35 4.53 17.97
C ALA A 55 -2.68 3.51 19.06
N CYS A 56 -2.26 3.81 20.28
CA CYS A 56 -2.50 2.99 21.46
C CYS A 56 -3.56 3.60 22.38
N PRO A 57 -4.25 2.80 23.23
CA PRO A 57 -5.30 3.29 24.12
C PRO A 57 -4.82 4.30 25.17
N ASP A 58 -3.54 4.29 25.51
CA ASP A 58 -2.87 5.26 26.38
C ASP A 58 -2.58 6.60 25.68
N GLY A 59 -2.89 6.71 24.39
CA GLY A 59 -2.61 7.88 23.55
C GLY A 59 -1.20 7.89 22.94
N SER A 60 -0.39 6.87 23.20
CA SER A 60 0.93 6.72 22.58
C SER A 60 0.82 6.13 21.16
N PHE A 61 1.95 6.05 20.46
CA PHE A 61 2.03 5.44 19.13
C PHE A 61 3.16 4.42 19.08
N VAL A 62 2.90 3.32 18.36
CA VAL A 62 3.88 2.25 18.13
C VAL A 62 4.13 2.05 16.64
N SER A 63 5.39 1.85 16.28
CA SER A 63 5.84 1.59 14.91
C SER A 63 6.02 0.09 14.67
N ARG A 64 6.28 -0.28 13.42
CA ARG A 64 6.65 -1.65 13.02
C ARG A 64 8.04 -2.03 13.51
N ASN A 65 8.21 -3.28 13.92
CA ASN A 65 9.48 -3.84 14.36
C ASN A 65 10.07 -4.78 13.27
N PRO A 66 11.24 -4.46 12.69
CA PRO A 66 11.94 -5.33 11.74
C PRO A 66 12.20 -6.75 12.27
N ASP A 67 12.51 -6.88 13.57
CA ASP A 67 12.80 -8.17 14.22
C ASP A 67 11.56 -9.06 14.36
N GLN A 68 10.36 -8.49 14.14
CA GLN A 68 9.08 -9.19 14.23
C GLN A 68 8.35 -9.23 12.87
N GLY A 69 9.11 -9.23 11.76
CA GLY A 69 8.53 -9.26 10.42
C GLY A 69 7.65 -8.05 10.12
N CYS A 70 8.06 -6.88 10.62
CA CYS A 70 7.31 -5.63 10.49
C CYS A 70 5.93 -5.62 11.16
N ALA A 71 5.71 -6.47 12.18
CA ALA A 71 4.55 -6.35 13.06
C ALA A 71 4.65 -5.08 13.93
N PHE A 72 3.52 -4.49 14.32
CA PHE A 72 3.51 -3.41 15.28
C PHE A 72 4.01 -3.89 16.64
N ALA A 73 4.85 -3.07 17.29
CA ALA A 73 5.17 -3.30 18.70
C ALA A 73 3.88 -3.27 19.55
N ARG A 74 3.94 -3.90 20.73
CA ARG A 74 2.83 -3.82 21.70
C ARG A 74 2.67 -2.42 22.24
N CYS A 75 1.44 -2.05 22.57
CA CYS A 75 1.21 -0.81 23.27
C CYS A 75 1.78 -0.90 24.71
N PRO A 76 2.30 0.21 25.24
CA PRO A 76 2.70 0.27 26.64
C PRO A 76 1.55 -0.17 27.55
N GLY A 77 1.82 -1.08 28.49
CA GLY A 77 0.81 -1.59 29.43
C GLY A 77 -0.05 -2.74 28.91
N GLU A 78 0.06 -3.16 27.65
CA GLU A 78 -0.56 -4.40 27.18
C GLU A 78 0.30 -5.62 27.62
N THR A 79 -0.13 -6.34 28.66
CA THR A 79 0.44 -7.67 28.96
C THR A 79 0.08 -8.65 27.84
N GLN A 80 1.04 -9.47 27.39
CA GLN A 80 0.76 -10.57 26.48
C GLN A 80 -0.25 -11.51 27.16
N GLN A 81 -1.52 -11.42 26.81
CA GLN A 81 -2.47 -12.49 27.09
C GLN A 81 -2.13 -13.69 26.21
#